data_AF-A0A7S3JCZ8-F1
#
_entry.id   AF-A0A7S3JCZ8-F1
#
_cell.length_a   1.000
_cell.length_b   1.000
_cell.length_c   1.000
_cell.angle_alpha   90.00
_cell.angle_beta   90.00
_cell.angle_gamma   90.00
#
_symmetry.space_group_name_H-M   'P 1'
#
loop_
_entity.id
_entity.type
_entity.pdbx_description
1 polymer ?
#
loop_
_entity_poly.entity_id
_entity_poly.type
_entity_poly.pdbx_seq_one_letter_code
_entity_poly.pdbx_strand_id
1 'polypeptide(L)'
;MRSDLLNIVDSVMRIFKNTHFVGHLKRHIDTAFPLFVPLIVDLAVTHWFVVFRTKFVALATMIRDLDPEKFEAAQDPTNPSLVSSAAREQKRRRLDVQWETLDAKLKSADPSYERPAVPYRSDALLGDYNELYRHISQGSFSSHLMS
;
A
#
# COMPACT_ATOMS: atom_id res chain seq x y z
N MET A 1 1.23 9.24 17.86
CA MET A 1 1.83 9.34 16.50
C MET A 1 3.17 8.62 16.34
N ARG A 2 4.23 8.93 17.12
CA ARG A 2 5.54 8.22 16.99
C ARG A 2 5.50 6.76 17.47
N SER A 3 4.71 6.46 18.50
CA SER A 3 4.42 5.09 18.96
C SER A 3 3.75 4.24 17.88
N ASP A 4 2.83 4.86 17.15
CA ASP A 4 1.90 4.14 16.27
C ASP A 4 2.63 3.67 15.01
N LEU A 5 3.49 4.52 14.45
CA LEU A 5 4.35 4.11 13.32
C LEU A 5 5.30 2.98 13.72
N LEU A 6 5.86 3.02 14.93
CA LEU A 6 6.78 1.97 15.39
C LEU A 6 6.06 0.64 15.57
N ASN A 7 4.86 0.68 16.16
CA ASN A 7 3.98 -0.48 16.29
C ASN A 7 3.58 -1.06 14.92
N ILE A 8 3.34 -0.20 13.93
CA ILE A 8 3.05 -0.63 12.56
C ILE A 8 4.27 -1.35 11.95
N VAL A 9 5.46 -0.78 12.03
CA VAL A 9 6.68 -1.41 11.47
C VAL A 9 6.97 -2.75 12.16
N ASP A 10 6.85 -2.81 13.49
CA ASP A 10 7.03 -4.06 14.23
C ASP A 10 5.98 -5.12 13.86
N SER A 11 4.75 -4.70 13.56
CA SER A 11 3.70 -5.59 13.07
C SER A 11 3.99 -6.10 11.65
N VAL A 12 4.48 -5.23 10.77
CA VAL A 12 4.93 -5.63 9.42
C VAL A 12 6.08 -6.64 9.50
N MET A 13 7.09 -6.39 10.32
CA MET A 13 8.18 -7.34 10.54
C MET A 13 7.68 -8.69 11.06
N ARG A 14 6.63 -8.71 11.89
CA ARG A 14 5.99 -9.96 12.36
C ARG A 14 5.30 -10.72 11.22
N ILE A 15 4.65 -10.03 10.29
CA ILE A 15 4.02 -10.63 9.11
C ILE A 15 5.09 -11.32 8.23
N PHE A 16 6.24 -10.70 8.03
CA PHE A 16 7.35 -11.30 7.26
C PHE A 16 8.01 -12.52 7.94
N LYS A 17 7.76 -12.75 9.23
CA LYS A 17 8.18 -13.98 9.92
C LYS A 17 7.18 -15.14 9.75
N ASN A 18 5.98 -14.87 9.24
CA ASN A 18 4.96 -15.89 9.03
C ASN A 18 5.23 -16.65 7.72
N THR A 19 5.53 -17.94 7.84
CA THR A 19 5.88 -18.81 6.70
C THR A 19 4.77 -18.96 5.66
N HIS A 20 3.50 -18.94 6.09
CA HIS A 20 2.35 -18.98 5.19
C HIS A 20 2.27 -17.70 4.34
N PHE A 21 2.40 -16.53 4.98
CA PHE A 21 2.45 -15.25 4.28
C PHE A 21 3.61 -15.21 3.30
N VAL A 22 4.81 -15.59 3.75
CA VAL A 22 6.01 -15.61 2.89
C VAL A 22 5.81 -16.56 1.70
N GLY A 23 5.18 -17.73 1.90
CA GLY A 23 4.85 -18.66 0.82
C GLY A 23 3.85 -18.09 -0.20
N HIS A 24 2.90 -17.25 0.24
CA HIS A 24 2.04 -16.49 -0.68
C HIS A 24 2.80 -15.37 -1.39
N LEU A 25 3.64 -14.62 -0.66
CA LEU A 25 4.42 -13.52 -1.21
C LEU A 25 5.38 -14.00 -2.31
N LYS A 26 6.06 -15.14 -2.10
CA LYS A 26 6.97 -15.74 -3.09
C LYS A 26 6.28 -16.08 -4.41
N ARG A 27 4.98 -16.44 -4.40
CA ARG A 27 4.20 -16.70 -5.63
C ARG A 27 3.91 -15.45 -6.45
N HIS A 28 3.97 -14.27 -5.84
CA HIS A 28 3.67 -13.00 -6.47
C HIS A 28 4.85 -12.04 -6.44
N ILE A 29 6.07 -12.57 -6.24
CA ILE A 29 7.27 -11.79 -5.94
C ILE A 29 7.58 -10.78 -7.05
N ASP A 30 7.42 -11.20 -8.31
CA ASP A 30 7.66 -10.39 -9.51
C ASP A 30 6.76 -9.15 -9.62
N THR A 31 5.56 -9.21 -9.04
CA THR A 31 4.61 -8.10 -9.03
C THR A 31 4.69 -7.31 -7.72
N ALA A 32 4.93 -8.00 -6.61
CA ALA A 32 4.87 -7.42 -5.28
C ALA A 32 6.13 -6.61 -4.95
N PHE A 33 7.32 -7.17 -5.20
CA PHE A 33 8.58 -6.53 -4.83
C PHE A 33 8.76 -5.14 -5.48
N PRO A 34 8.51 -4.97 -6.79
CA PRO A 34 8.62 -3.63 -7.41
C PRO A 34 7.70 -2.57 -6.79
N LEU A 35 6.61 -2.95 -6.11
CA LEU A 35 5.68 -1.99 -5.52
C LEU A 35 6.17 -1.42 -4.19
N PHE A 36 6.85 -2.21 -3.35
CA PHE A 36 7.20 -1.80 -1.99
C PHE A 36 8.70 -1.81 -1.69
N VAL A 37 9.53 -2.57 -2.41
CA VAL A 37 10.98 -2.62 -2.14
C VAL A 37 11.62 -1.24 -2.29
N PRO A 38 11.39 -0.47 -3.39
CA PRO A 38 11.97 0.87 -3.53
C PRO A 38 11.57 1.83 -2.40
N LEU A 39 10.31 1.76 -1.95
CA LEU A 39 9.80 2.59 -0.86
C LEU A 39 10.49 2.25 0.47
N ILE A 40 10.66 0.97 0.79
CA ILE A 40 11.31 0.55 2.03
C ILE A 40 12.80 0.91 2.02
N VAL A 41 13.48 0.73 0.88
CA VAL A 41 14.89 1.10 0.72
C VAL A 41 15.08 2.61 0.83
N ASP A 42 14.23 3.42 0.19
CA ASP A 42 14.26 4.88 0.33
C ASP A 42 14.07 5.30 1.79
N LEU A 43 13.03 4.79 2.46
CA LEU A 43 12.76 5.07 3.87
C LEU A 43 13.90 4.64 4.81
N ALA A 44 14.62 3.57 4.48
CA ALA A 44 15.78 3.13 5.24
C ALA A 44 16.91 4.17 5.25
N VAL A 45 17.02 4.98 4.20
CA VAL A 45 18.06 6.01 4.03
C VAL A 45 17.56 7.40 4.42
N THR A 46 16.37 7.78 3.98
CA THR A 46 15.88 9.17 4.02
C THR A 46 15.11 9.52 5.29
N HIS A 47 14.68 8.52 6.07
CA HIS A 47 13.81 8.81 7.19
C HIS A 47 14.55 9.55 8.32
N TRP A 48 13.94 10.64 8.81
CA TRP A 48 14.57 11.58 9.75
C TRP A 48 15.02 10.95 11.07
N PHE A 49 14.30 9.93 11.55
CA PHE A 49 14.59 9.26 12.80
C PHE A 49 15.46 8.02 12.62
N VAL A 50 16.59 8.00 13.34
CA VAL A 50 17.55 6.88 13.37
C VAL A 50 16.86 5.55 13.72
N VAL A 51 16.01 5.53 14.76
CA VAL A 51 15.35 4.30 15.24
C VAL A 51 14.53 3.63 14.13
N PHE A 52 13.79 4.43 13.36
CA PHE A 52 13.00 3.90 12.26
C PHE A 52 13.87 3.50 11.07
N ARG A 53 14.93 4.26 10.75
CA ARG A 53 15.91 3.83 9.73
C ARG A 53 16.45 2.44 10.06
N THR A 54 16.86 2.19 11.30
CA THR A 54 17.34 0.86 11.74
C THR A 54 16.29 -0.23 11.52
N LYS A 55 15.01 0.06 11.81
CA LYS A 55 13.90 -0.89 11.57
C LYS A 55 13.66 -1.13 10.08
N PHE A 56 13.69 -0.08 9.25
CA PHE A 56 13.54 -0.21 7.79
C PHE A 56 14.71 -0.94 7.14
N VAL A 57 15.95 -0.74 7.61
CA VAL A 57 17.12 -1.53 7.19
C VAL A 57 16.94 -3.00 7.55
N ALA A 58 16.48 -3.31 8.77
CA ALA A 58 16.22 -4.68 9.18
C ALA A 58 15.12 -5.32 8.34
N LEU A 59 14.04 -4.58 8.07
CA LEU A 59 12.95 -5.02 7.19
C LEU A 59 13.43 -5.26 5.76
N ALA A 60 14.21 -4.33 5.19
CA ALA A 60 14.81 -4.49 3.85
C ALA A 60 15.69 -5.74 3.78
N THR A 61 16.49 -5.98 4.82
CA THR A 61 17.33 -7.19 4.92
C THR A 61 16.48 -8.44 4.95
N MET A 62 15.44 -8.49 5.80
CA MET A 62 14.51 -9.63 5.85
C MET A 62 13.83 -9.91 4.50
N ILE A 63 13.46 -8.86 3.76
CA ILE A 63 12.85 -9.00 2.43
C ILE A 63 13.88 -9.50 1.42
N ARG A 64 15.10 -8.95 1.42
CA ARG A 64 16.20 -9.39 0.56
C ARG A 64 16.55 -10.86 0.77
N ASP A 65 16.53 -11.32 2.02
CA ASP A 65 16.80 -12.73 2.37
C ASP A 65 15.74 -13.70 1.80
N LEU A 66 14.56 -13.20 1.39
CA LEU A 66 13.55 -14.05 0.75
C LEU A 66 13.93 -14.43 -0.68
N ASP A 67 14.48 -13.47 -1.43
CA ASP A 67 14.94 -13.59 -2.82
C ASP A 67 15.85 -12.40 -3.16
N PRO A 68 17.18 -12.57 -3.10
CA PRO A 68 18.12 -11.49 -3.35
C PRO A 68 18.07 -10.99 -4.81
N GLU A 69 17.86 -11.89 -5.77
CA GLU A 69 17.86 -11.54 -7.19
C GLU A 69 16.68 -10.64 -7.53
N LYS A 70 15.48 -11.02 -7.08
CA LYS A 70 14.26 -10.22 -7.28
C LYS A 70 14.29 -8.93 -6.48
N PHE A 71 14.95 -8.91 -5.33
CA PHE A 71 15.13 -7.70 -4.53
C PHE A 71 15.97 -6.64 -5.28
N GLU A 72 17.11 -7.04 -5.86
CA GLU A 72 17.94 -6.11 -6.65
C GLU A 72 17.21 -5.68 -7.93
N ALA A 73 16.56 -6.61 -8.64
CA ALA A 73 15.78 -6.28 -9.85
C ALA A 73 14.59 -5.33 -9.57
N ALA A 74 14.01 -5.37 -8.37
CA ALA A 74 12.91 -4.48 -7.99
C ALA A 74 13.35 -3.04 -7.72
N GLN A 75 14.64 -2.80 -7.48
CA GLN A 75 15.21 -1.46 -7.31
C GLN A 75 15.58 -0.81 -8.65
N ASP A 76 15.59 -1.58 -9.75
CA ASP A 76 15.88 -1.04 -11.08
C ASP A 76 14.75 -0.10 -11.54
N PRO A 77 15.02 1.19 -11.79
CA PRO A 77 14.02 2.15 -12.24
C PRO A 77 13.43 1.82 -13.64
N THR A 78 14.10 0.94 -14.40
CA THR A 78 13.61 0.45 -15.70
C THR A 78 12.67 -0.76 -15.57
N ASN A 79 12.45 -1.26 -14.35
CA ASN A 79 11.60 -2.41 -14.11
C ASN A 79 10.17 -2.15 -14.64
N PRO A 80 9.65 -3.00 -15.54
CA PRO A 80 8.36 -2.79 -16.19
C PRO A 80 7.19 -2.72 -15.20
N SER A 81 7.31 -3.35 -14.02
CA SER A 81 6.29 -3.25 -12.96
C SER A 81 6.22 -1.85 -12.34
N LEU A 82 7.36 -1.16 -12.18
CA LEU A 82 7.43 0.25 -11.76
C LEU A 82 7.00 1.20 -12.88
N VAL A 83 7.40 0.94 -14.12
CA VAL A 83 6.92 1.70 -15.28
C VAL A 83 5.40 1.54 -15.45
N SER A 84 4.85 0.35 -15.15
CA SER A 84 3.42 0.10 -15.16
C SER A 84 2.67 0.89 -14.10
N SER A 85 3.29 1.19 -12.94
CA SER A 85 2.66 1.98 -11.89
C SER A 85 2.55 3.46 -12.29
N ALA A 86 3.60 4.01 -12.92
CA ALA A 86 3.56 5.35 -13.52
C ALA A 86 2.53 5.44 -14.66
N ALA A 87 2.47 4.43 -15.53
CA ALA A 87 1.46 4.35 -16.58
C ALA A 87 0.03 4.19 -16.02
N ARG A 88 -0.15 3.43 -14.92
CA ARG A 88 -1.43 3.30 -14.21
C ARG A 88 -1.86 4.63 -13.57
N GLU A 89 -0.93 5.37 -12.98
CA GLU A 89 -1.18 6.69 -12.42
C GLU A 89 -1.60 7.68 -13.52
N GLN A 90 -0.92 7.67 -14.66
CA GLN A 90 -1.32 8.49 -15.82
C GLN A 90 -2.70 8.09 -16.35
N LYS A 91 -3.01 6.79 -16.42
CA LYS A 91 -4.34 6.30 -16.80
C LYS A 91 -5.41 6.73 -15.80
N ARG A 92 -5.11 6.68 -14.50
CA ARG A 92 -6.01 7.15 -13.43
C ARG A 92 -6.34 8.63 -13.61
N ARG A 93 -5.33 9.49 -13.79
CA ARG A 93 -5.53 10.92 -14.04
C ARG A 93 -6.41 11.20 -15.25
N ARG A 94 -6.26 10.43 -16.34
CA ARG A 94 -7.13 10.56 -17.53
C ARG A 94 -8.58 10.19 -17.22
N LEU A 95 -8.80 9.13 -16.44
CA LEU A 95 -10.14 8.72 -16.01
C LEU A 95 -10.76 9.76 -15.06
N ASP A 96 -9.98 10.34 -14.16
CA ASP A 96 -10.44 11.40 -13.26
C ASP A 96 -10.91 12.63 -14.05
N VAL A 97 -10.15 13.06 -15.06
CA VAL A 97 -10.56 14.17 -15.95
C VAL A 97 -11.83 13.84 -16.74
N GLN A 98 -11.99 12.59 -17.20
CA GLN A 98 -13.21 12.15 -17.88
C GLN A 98 -14.43 12.18 -16.94
N TRP A 99 -14.25 11.76 -15.69
CA TRP A 99 -15.29 11.83 -14.67
C TRP A 99 -15.67 13.27 -14.32
N GLU A 100 -14.70 14.16 -14.13
CA GLU A 100 -14.97 15.59 -13.90
C GLU A 100 -15.75 16.21 -15.06
N THR A 101 -15.43 15.83 -16.29
CA THR A 101 -16.14 16.32 -17.48
C THR A 101 -17.58 15.81 -17.54
N LEU A 102 -17.81 14.55 -17.16
CA LEU A 102 -19.15 13.96 -17.11
C LEU A 102 -20.01 14.63 -16.04
N ASP A 103 -19.46 14.85 -14.85
CA ASP A 103 -20.20 15.44 -13.75
C ASP A 103 -20.55 16.91 -14.01
N ALA A 104 -19.66 17.65 -14.66
CA ALA A 104 -19.97 19.00 -15.13
C ALA A 104 -21.12 19.01 -16.14
N LYS A 105 -21.16 18.03 -17.07
CA LYS A 105 -22.26 17.88 -18.03
C LYS A 105 -23.57 17.50 -17.34
N LEU A 106 -23.54 16.55 -16.41
CA LEU A 106 -24.73 16.11 -15.67
C LEU A 106 -25.28 17.25 -14.81
N LYS A 107 -24.44 18.00 -14.11
CA LYS A 107 -24.86 19.17 -13.33
C LYS A 107 -25.41 20.32 -14.18
N SER A 108 -24.93 20.45 -15.43
CA SER A 108 -25.47 21.43 -16.38
C SER A 108 -26.83 21.02 -16.94
N ALA A 109 -27.09 19.72 -17.07
CA ALA A 109 -28.35 19.16 -17.57
C ALA A 109 -29.41 19.03 -16.46
N ASP A 110 -28.98 18.72 -15.23
CA ASP A 110 -29.82 18.55 -14.05
C ASP A 110 -29.17 19.24 -12.84
N PRO A 111 -29.72 20.40 -12.39
CA PRO A 111 -29.21 21.11 -11.22
C PRO A 111 -29.34 20.32 -9.91
N SER A 112 -30.20 19.30 -9.87
CA SER A 112 -30.38 18.43 -8.70
C SER A 112 -29.36 17.28 -8.63
N TYR A 113 -28.49 17.15 -9.63
CA TYR A 113 -27.44 16.14 -9.65
C TYR A 113 -26.42 16.35 -8.53
N GLU A 114 -26.31 15.35 -7.67
CA GLU A 114 -25.25 15.23 -6.66
C GLU A 114 -24.28 14.10 -7.03
N ARG A 115 -22.98 14.41 -6.99
CA ARG A 115 -21.91 13.44 -7.31
C ARG A 115 -21.97 12.28 -6.30
N PRO A 116 -21.94 11.01 -6.75
CA PRO A 116 -21.86 9.86 -5.87
C PRO A 116 -20.63 9.91 -4.96
N ALA A 117 -20.79 9.47 -3.71
CA ALA A 117 -19.66 9.31 -2.80
C ALA A 117 -18.71 8.23 -3.35
N VAL A 118 -17.50 8.65 -3.75
CA VAL A 118 -16.46 7.74 -4.23
C VAL A 118 -15.73 7.10 -3.06
N PRO A 119 -15.69 5.76 -2.97
CA PRO A 119 -14.83 5.10 -2.00
C PRO A 119 -13.37 5.37 -2.41
N TYR A 120 -12.48 5.58 -1.42
CA TYR A 120 -11.03 5.76 -1.61
C TYR A 120 -10.56 7.14 -2.11
N ARG A 121 -11.03 8.22 -1.48
CA ARG A 121 -10.35 9.53 -1.55
C ARG A 121 -9.20 9.58 -0.54
N SER A 122 -8.19 10.41 -0.78
CA SER A 122 -7.02 10.54 0.11
C SER A 122 -7.35 11.08 1.51
N ASP A 123 -8.52 11.68 1.68
CA ASP A 123 -9.13 12.14 2.94
C ASP A 123 -10.04 11.09 3.59
N ALA A 124 -10.34 9.99 2.90
CA ALA A 124 -11.20 8.92 3.40
C ALA A 124 -10.34 7.75 3.92
N LEU A 125 -10.44 7.49 5.23
CA LEU A 125 -9.79 6.32 5.82
C LEU A 125 -10.51 5.05 5.34
N LEU A 126 -9.73 4.03 4.95
CA LEU A 126 -10.24 2.72 4.52
C LEU A 126 -11.24 2.09 5.53
N GLY A 127 -11.14 2.45 6.81
CA GLY A 127 -12.04 2.00 7.87
C GLY A 127 -13.45 2.59 7.84
N ASP A 128 -13.71 3.61 7.02
CA ASP A 128 -15.04 4.23 6.89
C ASP A 128 -15.91 3.53 5.84
N TYR A 129 -15.29 2.77 4.94
CA TYR A 129 -15.97 2.05 3.85
C TYR A 129 -16.03 0.54 4.06
N ASN A 130 -15.21 -0.02 4.96
CA ASN A 130 -15.26 -1.43 5.31
C ASN A 130 -14.88 -1.64 6.78
N GLU A 131 -15.86 -2.08 7.57
CA GLU A 131 -15.74 -2.31 9.02
C GLU A 131 -14.64 -3.33 9.36
N LEU A 132 -14.33 -4.27 8.46
CA LEU A 132 -13.26 -5.24 8.65
C LEU A 132 -11.88 -4.58 8.84
N TYR A 133 -11.60 -3.45 8.19
CA TYR A 133 -10.33 -2.73 8.36
C TYR A 133 -10.25 -2.00 9.70
N ARG A 134 -11.39 -1.66 10.30
CA ARG A 134 -11.46 -1.09 11.64
C ARG A 134 -11.04 -2.14 12.68
N HIS A 135 -11.47 -3.39 12.50
CA HIS A 135 -11.08 -4.50 13.38
C HIS A 135 -9.58 -4.85 13.31
N ILE A 136 -8.98 -4.78 12.12
CA ILE A 136 -7.54 -5.03 11.93
C ILE A 136 -6.69 -3.95 12.59
N SER A 137 -7.07 -2.67 12.48
CA SER A 137 -6.31 -1.55 13.05
C SER A 137 -6.46 -1.40 14.57
N GLN A 138 -7.56 -1.90 15.15
CA GLN A 138 -7.84 -1.84 16.59
C GLN A 138 -7.40 -3.10 17.37
N GLY A 139 -6.78 -4.08 16.70
CA GLY A 139 -6.23 -5.28 17.37
C GLY A 139 -7.28 -6.21 17.99
N SER A 140 -8.56 -6.07 17.64
CA SER A 140 -9.64 -6.90 18.19
C SER A 140 -10.04 -7.98 17.18
N PHE A 141 -9.22 -9.02 17.08
CA PHE A 141 -9.69 -10.32 16.58
C PHE A 141 -10.44 -11.00 17.73
N SER A 142 -11.74 -10.71 17.85
CA SER A 142 -12.60 -11.47 18.76
C SER A 142 -12.85 -12.85 18.16
N SER A 143 -12.58 -13.88 18.95
CA SER A 143 -12.58 -15.29 18.60
C SER A 143 -13.98 -15.88 18.42
N HIS A 144 -14.79 -15.33 17.50
CA HIS A 144 -16.17 -15.78 17.27
C HIS A 144 -16.44 -16.35 15.87
N LEU A 145 -15.40 -16.66 15.10
CA LEU A 145 -15.52 -17.41 13.85
C LEU A 145 -14.72 -18.72 13.87
N MET A 146 -14.82 -19.44 14.99
CA MET A 146 -14.66 -20.89 15.00
C MET A 146 -15.89 -21.48 15.67
N SER A 147 -16.95 -21.66 14.88
CA SER A 147 -17.95 -22.70 15.08
C SER A 147 -18.06 -23.51 13.80
#